data_AF-W0FPS3-F1
#
_entry.id   AF-W0FPS3-F1
#
_cell.length_a   1.000
_cell.length_b   1.000
_cell.length_c   1.000
_cell.angle_alpha   90.00
_cell.angle_beta   90.00
_cell.angle_gamma   90.00
#
_symmetry.space_group_name_H-M   'P 1'
#
loop_
_entity.id
_entity.type
_entity.pdbx_description
1 polymer ?
#
loop_
_entity_poly.entity_id
_entity_poly.type
_entity_poly.pdbx_seq_one_letter_code
_entity_poly.pdbx_strand_id
1 'polypeptide(L)'
;MNYEDDIYVGYRYFETIPGAAQRVNYPFGFGLSYTRFEIGRPEARLEGDDIVVRAAVTNTGDVAGKEVVQLYFSAPQGKLGKPARQLAGWQKTRCLQPGETQAVEIRVPVARMASYDDLGKVRKSAWVLEAGDYHFFLGTDVRSAGALDFVHTLKADRVVEQLTARMTPTQLKQRMLADGSYEPLPQGTPNDPNADVLERIPDRDVAAEPNVRAQAHRILTHENPRRQLIEVARGDITLDEFIAQLSDEDLAWLLSGQPNVGVANTFGYGNMPLFGVPNAMTADGPAGLRIKPEVGVVTTA
;
A
#
# COMPACT_ATOMS: atom_id res chain seq x y z
N MET A 1 12.68 -18.60 1.13
CA MET A 1 11.36 -18.31 1.73
C MET A 1 10.33 -18.46 0.61
N ASN A 2 9.38 -19.38 0.76
CA ASN A 2 8.37 -19.65 -0.27
C ASN A 2 7.02 -19.15 0.24
N TYR A 3 6.37 -18.28 -0.52
CA TYR A 3 5.04 -17.76 -0.21
C TYR A 3 3.97 -18.72 -0.75
N GLU A 4 3.98 -19.97 -0.26
CA GLU A 4 3.06 -21.01 -0.70
C GLU A 4 1.63 -20.76 -0.19
N ASP A 5 1.47 -19.90 0.81
CA ASP A 5 0.20 -19.37 1.32
C ASP A 5 -0.50 -18.40 0.35
N ASP A 6 0.23 -17.83 -0.61
CA ASP A 6 -0.31 -16.98 -1.69
C ASP A 6 -1.22 -15.85 -1.14
N ILE A 7 -2.45 -15.69 -1.63
CA ILE A 7 -3.39 -14.68 -1.12
C ILE A 7 -3.97 -15.01 0.25
N TYR A 8 -3.78 -16.23 0.77
CA TYR A 8 -4.31 -16.68 2.06
C TYR A 8 -3.35 -16.24 3.18
N VAL A 9 -3.23 -14.93 3.38
CA VAL A 9 -2.45 -14.33 4.47
C VAL A 9 -3.37 -13.80 5.55
N GLY A 10 -3.07 -14.10 6.80
CA GLY A 10 -3.83 -13.62 7.96
C GLY A 10 -5.27 -14.13 7.96
N TYR A 11 -6.26 -13.24 8.13
CA TYR A 11 -7.66 -13.66 8.20
C TYR A 11 -8.18 -14.31 6.92
N ARG A 12 -7.58 -14.02 5.75
CA ARG A 12 -7.91 -14.72 4.50
C ARG A 12 -7.63 -16.22 4.63
N TYR A 13 -6.60 -16.62 5.36
CA TYR A 13 -6.34 -18.02 5.69
C TYR A 13 -7.31 -18.53 6.75
N PHE A 14 -7.34 -17.88 7.92
CA PHE A 14 -8.05 -18.42 9.08
C PHE A 14 -9.55 -18.54 8.89
N GLU A 15 -10.16 -17.65 8.11
CA GLU A 15 -11.60 -17.66 7.85
C GLU A 15 -11.99 -18.51 6.63
N THR A 16 -11.01 -18.98 5.84
CA THR A 16 -11.28 -19.76 4.61
C THR A 16 -10.88 -21.22 4.74
N ILE A 17 -9.69 -21.49 5.30
CA ILE A 17 -9.12 -22.85 5.28
C ILE A 17 -9.81 -23.74 6.33
N PRO A 18 -10.29 -24.93 5.96
CA PRO A 18 -10.94 -25.85 6.88
C PRO A 18 -10.08 -26.14 8.12
N GLY A 19 -10.66 -25.97 9.31
CA GLY A 19 -9.95 -26.23 10.57
C GLY A 19 -8.95 -25.15 11.02
N ALA A 20 -8.77 -24.07 10.24
CA ALA A 20 -7.88 -22.97 10.62
C ALA A 20 -8.54 -22.01 11.63
N ALA A 21 -9.85 -21.79 11.53
CA ALA A 21 -10.57 -20.81 12.34
C ALA A 21 -10.44 -21.05 13.85
N GLN A 22 -10.31 -22.31 14.29
CA GLN A 22 -10.18 -22.69 15.70
C GLN A 22 -8.87 -22.20 16.34
N ARG A 23 -7.88 -21.79 15.52
CA ARG A 23 -6.57 -21.31 16.00
C ARG A 23 -6.56 -19.81 16.33
N VAL A 24 -7.68 -19.11 16.12
CA VAL A 24 -7.77 -17.66 16.30
C VAL A 24 -8.40 -17.35 17.65
N ASN A 25 -7.63 -16.69 18.51
CA ASN A 25 -8.13 -16.17 19.79
C ASN A 25 -8.88 -14.84 19.60
N TYR A 26 -8.37 -13.96 18.75
CA TYR A 26 -8.96 -12.65 18.44
C TYR A 26 -9.00 -12.45 16.92
N PRO A 27 -10.21 -12.34 16.33
CA PRO A 27 -10.34 -12.22 14.88
C PRO A 27 -9.85 -10.86 14.37
N PHE A 28 -9.58 -10.79 13.08
CA PHE A 28 -9.20 -9.53 12.44
C PHE A 28 -10.31 -8.48 12.60
N GLY A 29 -9.92 -7.28 13.00
CA GLY A 29 -10.83 -6.17 13.29
C GLY A 29 -11.40 -6.16 14.70
N PHE A 30 -11.15 -7.18 15.52
CA PHE A 30 -11.68 -7.25 16.88
C PHE A 30 -11.11 -6.19 17.81
N GLY A 31 -11.99 -5.55 18.58
CA GLY A 31 -11.64 -4.61 19.64
C GLY A 31 -12.82 -4.41 20.57
N LEU A 32 -12.54 -4.33 21.87
CA LEU A 32 -13.55 -4.02 22.88
C LEU A 32 -13.60 -2.53 23.18
N SER A 33 -14.68 -2.10 23.81
CA SER A 33 -14.88 -0.75 24.30
C SER A 33 -15.36 -0.77 25.76
N TYR A 34 -15.20 0.34 26.47
CA TYR A 34 -15.81 0.54 27.78
C TYR A 34 -17.32 0.84 27.71
N THR A 35 -17.84 1.07 26.50
CA THR A 35 -19.28 1.17 26.23
C THR A 35 -19.73 0.07 25.25
N ARG A 36 -21.04 -0.03 25.01
CA ARG A 36 -21.65 -0.96 24.05
C ARG A 36 -22.23 -0.20 22.87
N PHE A 37 -22.18 -0.80 21.68
CA PHE A 37 -22.77 -0.25 20.48
C PHE A 37 -23.75 -1.23 19.85
N GLU A 38 -24.80 -0.69 19.24
CA GLU A 38 -25.73 -1.43 18.40
C GLU A 38 -25.65 -0.91 16.97
N ILE A 39 -25.51 -1.84 16.02
CA ILE A 39 -25.60 -1.55 14.59
C ILE A 39 -27.02 -1.89 14.15
N GLY A 40 -27.78 -0.87 13.76
CA GLY A 40 -29.14 -1.04 13.23
C GLY A 40 -29.16 -1.78 11.90
N ARG A 41 -30.36 -2.11 11.42
CA ARG A 41 -30.54 -2.85 10.16
C ARG A 41 -29.83 -2.10 9.00
N PRO A 42 -28.85 -2.73 8.35
CA PRO A 42 -28.13 -2.09 7.26
C PRO A 42 -28.95 -2.06 5.98
N GLU A 43 -28.74 -1.01 5.19
CA GLU A 43 -29.24 -0.87 3.83
C GLU A 43 -28.07 -0.96 2.85
N ALA A 44 -28.18 -1.84 1.85
CA ALA A 44 -27.17 -2.00 0.82
C ALA A 44 -27.80 -1.85 -0.57
N ARG A 45 -27.10 -1.18 -1.47
CA ARG A 45 -27.52 -1.01 -2.86
C ARG A 45 -26.33 -0.82 -3.79
N LEU A 46 -26.55 -1.04 -5.07
CA LEU A 46 -25.63 -0.65 -6.14
C LEU A 46 -25.98 0.78 -6.59
N GLU A 47 -25.01 1.68 -6.55
CA GLU A 47 -25.10 3.03 -7.12
C GLU A 47 -24.04 3.20 -8.21
N GLY A 48 -24.44 3.13 -9.48
CA GLY A 48 -23.48 3.10 -10.58
C GLY A 48 -22.61 1.84 -10.51
N ASP A 49 -21.31 2.01 -10.33
CA ASP A 49 -20.35 0.91 -10.18
C ASP A 49 -19.80 0.79 -8.73
N ASP A 50 -20.55 1.36 -7.77
CA ASP A 50 -20.22 1.29 -6.34
C ASP A 50 -21.28 0.52 -5.55
N ILE A 51 -20.82 -0.34 -4.64
CA ILE A 51 -21.65 -0.89 -3.59
C ILE A 51 -21.68 0.11 -2.44
N VAL A 52 -22.88 0.56 -2.06
CA VAL A 52 -23.10 1.53 -0.99
C VAL A 52 -23.85 0.85 0.13
N VAL A 53 -23.25 0.81 1.32
CA VAL A 53 -23.84 0.24 2.53
C VAL A 53 -23.97 1.31 3.59
N ARG A 54 -25.18 1.48 4.14
CA ARG A 54 -25.49 2.41 5.23
C ARG A 54 -25.98 1.65 6.45
N ALA A 55 -25.55 2.09 7.63
CA ALA A 55 -26.07 1.57 8.89
C ALA A 55 -26.07 2.68 9.96
N ALA A 56 -27.07 2.64 10.83
CA ALA A 56 -27.10 3.48 12.03
C ALA A 56 -26.32 2.79 13.15
N VAL A 57 -25.44 3.52 13.82
CA VAL A 57 -24.66 3.04 14.96
C VAL A 57 -25.06 3.84 16.18
N THR A 58 -25.55 3.17 17.21
CA THR A 58 -26.01 3.79 18.46
C THR A 58 -25.11 3.36 19.61
N ASN A 59 -24.66 4.32 20.42
CA ASN A 59 -24.02 4.01 21.70
C ASN A 59 -25.10 3.66 22.73
N THR A 60 -25.16 2.41 23.15
CA THR A 60 -26.18 1.88 24.07
C THR A 60 -25.66 1.66 25.49
N GLY A 61 -24.42 2.07 25.78
CA GLY A 61 -23.88 2.06 27.14
C GLY A 61 -23.85 3.45 27.79
N ASP A 62 -23.18 3.53 28.94
CA ASP A 62 -23.28 4.66 29.86
C ASP A 62 -22.13 5.68 29.74
N VAL A 63 -21.14 5.41 28.88
CA VAL A 63 -19.99 6.29 28.66
C VAL A 63 -19.78 6.60 27.17
N ALA A 64 -19.17 7.73 26.87
CA ALA A 64 -18.86 8.12 25.50
C ALA A 64 -17.83 7.18 24.86
N GLY A 65 -17.95 6.93 23.56
CA GLY A 65 -17.02 6.05 22.84
C GLY A 65 -17.10 6.17 21.32
N LYS A 66 -16.32 5.35 20.62
CA LYS A 66 -16.35 5.23 19.15
C LYS A 66 -16.45 3.76 18.75
N GLU A 67 -17.11 3.50 17.63
CA GLU A 67 -17.20 2.16 17.04
C GLU A 67 -16.63 2.15 15.62
N VAL A 68 -16.06 1.02 15.20
CA VAL A 68 -15.61 0.77 13.82
C VAL A 68 -16.56 -0.22 13.17
N VAL A 69 -17.31 0.25 12.17
CA VAL A 69 -18.14 -0.60 11.31
C VAL A 69 -17.33 -1.06 10.12
N GLN A 70 -17.31 -2.36 9.88
CA GLN A 70 -16.48 -3.04 8.88
C GLN A 70 -17.38 -3.78 7.90
N LEU A 71 -17.19 -3.52 6.61
CA LEU A 71 -17.87 -4.19 5.52
C LEU A 71 -16.91 -5.20 4.88
N TYR A 72 -17.33 -6.45 4.83
CA TYR A 72 -16.65 -7.55 4.16
C TYR A 72 -17.47 -8.02 2.96
N PHE A 73 -16.80 -8.62 1.99
CA PHE A 73 -17.44 -9.35 0.90
C PHE A 73 -16.91 -10.78 0.79
N SER A 74 -17.73 -11.65 0.20
CA SER A 74 -17.36 -12.97 -0.28
C SER A 74 -17.64 -13.02 -1.77
N ALA A 75 -16.59 -13.27 -2.56
CA ALA A 75 -16.68 -13.41 -4.01
C ALA A 75 -17.00 -14.87 -4.38
N PRO A 76 -17.60 -15.13 -5.56
CA PRO A 76 -17.78 -16.49 -6.04
C PRO A 76 -16.41 -17.16 -6.19
N GLN A 77 -16.28 -18.41 -5.73
CA GLN A 77 -15.00 -19.14 -5.77
C GLN A 77 -14.40 -19.18 -7.18
N GLY A 78 -15.24 -19.30 -8.20
CA GLY A 78 -14.81 -19.27 -9.60
C GLY A 78 -13.74 -20.31 -9.90
N LYS A 79 -12.86 -19.99 -10.87
CA LYS A 79 -11.69 -20.78 -11.25
C LYS A 79 -10.42 -20.35 -10.50
N LEU A 80 -10.38 -19.12 -9.99
CA LEU A 80 -9.20 -18.58 -9.32
C LEU A 80 -9.15 -18.92 -7.83
N GLY A 81 -10.28 -19.31 -7.22
CA GLY A 81 -10.41 -19.42 -5.77
C GLY A 81 -10.50 -18.04 -5.12
N LYS A 82 -11.18 -17.95 -3.98
CA LYS A 82 -11.36 -16.69 -3.23
C LYS A 82 -11.32 -16.93 -1.73
N PRO A 83 -10.76 -15.99 -0.94
CA PRO A 83 -10.99 -15.97 0.49
C PRO A 83 -12.48 -15.84 0.82
N ALA A 84 -12.93 -16.54 1.86
CA ALA A 84 -14.34 -16.53 2.30
C ALA A 84 -14.82 -15.16 2.81
N ARG A 85 -13.87 -14.33 3.26
CA ARG A 85 -14.09 -12.96 3.73
C ARG A 85 -12.96 -12.07 3.23
N GLN A 86 -13.29 -10.89 2.73
CA GLN A 86 -12.34 -9.84 2.36
C GLN A 86 -12.87 -8.48 2.79
N LEU A 87 -12.07 -7.70 3.51
CA LEU A 87 -12.45 -6.34 3.94
C LEU A 87 -12.61 -5.46 2.71
N ALA A 88 -13.82 -4.94 2.51
CA ALA A 88 -14.21 -4.07 1.40
C ALA A 88 -14.00 -2.59 1.76
N GLY A 89 -14.30 -2.23 3.00
CA GLY A 89 -14.20 -0.89 3.53
C GLY A 89 -14.64 -0.85 5.00
N TRP A 90 -14.43 0.29 5.65
CA TRP A 90 -14.83 0.49 7.04
C TRP A 90 -15.07 1.98 7.30
N GLN A 91 -15.82 2.27 8.35
CA GLN A 91 -16.02 3.62 8.87
C GLN A 91 -15.93 3.60 10.39
N LYS A 92 -15.28 4.61 10.96
CA LYS A 92 -15.27 4.83 12.41
C LYS A 92 -16.20 5.98 12.75
N THR A 93 -17.06 5.77 13.75
CA THR A 93 -17.92 6.85 14.22
C THR A 93 -17.09 7.99 14.80
N ARG A 94 -17.68 9.19 14.86
CA ARG A 94 -17.23 10.21 15.80
C ARG A 94 -17.42 9.70 17.23
N CYS A 95 -16.98 10.49 18.21
CA CYS A 95 -17.29 10.18 19.61
C CYS A 95 -18.81 10.33 19.81
N LEU A 96 -19.48 9.24 20.20
CA LEU A 96 -20.91 9.19 20.48
C LEU A 96 -21.12 9.23 21.99
N GLN A 97 -21.95 10.15 22.46
CA GLN A 97 -22.44 10.15 23.84
C GLN A 97 -23.40 8.97 24.08
N PRO A 98 -23.66 8.58 25.34
CA PRO A 98 -24.72 7.61 25.67
C PRO A 98 -26.05 7.95 25.00
N GLY A 99 -26.65 6.98 24.31
CA GLY A 99 -27.90 7.14 23.56
C GLY A 99 -27.78 7.84 22.21
N GLU A 100 -26.60 8.31 21.83
CA GLU A 100 -26.39 9.01 20.56
C GLU A 100 -26.20 8.05 19.38
N THR A 101 -26.73 8.42 18.23
CA THR A 101 -26.66 7.65 16.98
C THR A 101 -25.94 8.42 15.89
N GLN A 102 -25.11 7.71 15.12
CA GLN A 102 -24.56 8.20 13.85
C GLN A 102 -24.87 7.21 12.73
N ALA A 103 -25.37 7.72 11.59
CA ALA A 103 -25.38 6.96 10.34
C ALA A 103 -23.97 6.94 9.73
N VAL A 104 -23.48 5.75 9.42
CA VAL A 104 -22.23 5.55 8.67
C VAL A 104 -22.55 5.05 7.26
N GLU A 105 -21.76 5.49 6.28
CA GLU A 105 -21.85 5.05 4.89
C GLU A 105 -20.48 4.53 4.43
N ILE A 106 -20.47 3.31 3.90
CA ILE A 106 -19.30 2.67 3.30
C ILE A 106 -19.59 2.51 1.80
N ARG A 107 -18.75 3.13 0.98
CA ARG A 107 -18.82 3.08 -0.49
C ARG A 107 -17.63 2.31 -1.04
N VAL A 108 -17.90 1.25 -1.80
CA VAL A 108 -16.87 0.34 -2.33
C VAL A 108 -17.04 0.21 -3.84
N PRO A 109 -16.05 0.63 -4.64
CA PRO A 109 -16.06 0.38 -6.07
C PRO A 109 -16.06 -1.12 -6.35
N VAL A 110 -16.94 -1.58 -7.24
CA VAL A 110 -17.07 -2.99 -7.61
C VAL A 110 -15.73 -3.53 -8.14
N ALA A 111 -14.97 -2.70 -8.85
CA ALA A 111 -13.62 -2.99 -9.33
C ALA A 111 -12.64 -3.44 -8.23
N ARG A 112 -12.81 -3.00 -6.97
CA ARG A 112 -11.95 -3.42 -5.85
C ARG A 112 -12.17 -4.88 -5.41
N MET A 113 -13.24 -5.52 -5.88
CA MET A 113 -13.52 -6.93 -5.60
C MET A 113 -12.85 -7.88 -6.62
N ALA A 114 -12.10 -7.33 -7.59
CA ALA A 114 -11.43 -8.11 -8.61
C ALA A 114 -10.29 -8.97 -8.05
N SER A 115 -9.98 -10.06 -8.76
CA SER A 115 -8.83 -10.91 -8.50
C SER A 115 -7.88 -10.88 -9.70
N TYR A 116 -6.59 -10.98 -9.47
CA TYR A 116 -5.61 -11.02 -10.54
C TYR A 116 -5.46 -12.44 -11.07
N ASP A 117 -5.67 -12.63 -12.38
CA ASP A 117 -5.49 -13.92 -13.06
C ASP A 117 -4.08 -14.02 -13.67
N ASP A 118 -3.17 -14.61 -12.92
CA ASP A 118 -1.77 -14.79 -13.31
C ASP A 118 -1.57 -15.97 -14.29
N LEU A 119 -2.31 -17.06 -14.09
CA LEU A 119 -2.21 -18.29 -14.88
C LEU A 119 -3.07 -18.29 -16.14
N GLY A 120 -3.99 -17.33 -16.29
CA GLY A 120 -4.87 -17.22 -17.45
C GLY A 120 -6.05 -18.18 -17.45
N LYS A 121 -6.58 -18.53 -16.27
CA LYS A 121 -7.76 -19.41 -16.13
C LYS A 121 -9.05 -18.75 -16.67
N VAL A 122 -9.07 -17.43 -16.70
CA VAL A 122 -10.15 -16.56 -17.18
C VAL A 122 -9.61 -15.60 -18.25
N ARG A 123 -8.66 -14.74 -17.88
CA ARG A 123 -7.98 -13.77 -18.74
C ARG A 123 -6.57 -13.49 -18.19
N LYS A 124 -5.55 -14.01 -18.88
CA LYS A 124 -4.15 -13.90 -18.44
C LYS A 124 -3.71 -12.44 -18.23
N SER A 125 -3.04 -12.22 -17.09
CA SER A 125 -2.46 -10.95 -16.68
C SER A 125 -3.50 -9.83 -16.57
N ALA A 126 -4.66 -10.11 -15.99
CA ALA A 126 -5.73 -9.13 -15.82
C ALA A 126 -6.35 -9.19 -14.43
N TRP A 127 -6.82 -8.06 -13.95
CA TRP A 127 -7.77 -8.00 -12.85
C TRP A 127 -9.16 -8.34 -13.38
N VAL A 128 -9.78 -9.39 -12.84
CA VAL A 128 -11.07 -9.91 -13.28
C VAL A 128 -12.05 -10.06 -12.12
N LEU A 129 -13.32 -9.79 -12.42
CA LEU A 129 -14.45 -10.19 -11.60
C LEU A 129 -15.06 -11.42 -12.27
N GLU A 130 -15.08 -12.55 -11.57
CA GLU A 130 -15.68 -13.78 -12.10
C GLU A 130 -17.20 -13.74 -11.92
N ALA A 131 -17.94 -14.33 -12.87
CA ALA A 131 -19.39 -14.43 -12.81
C ALA A 131 -19.85 -15.17 -11.53
N GLY A 132 -20.98 -14.75 -10.98
CA GLY A 132 -21.58 -15.34 -9.80
C GLY A 132 -21.99 -14.28 -8.76
N ASP A 133 -22.27 -14.78 -7.56
CA ASP A 133 -22.86 -13.99 -6.48
C ASP A 133 -21.78 -13.45 -5.54
N TYR A 134 -21.77 -12.13 -5.40
CA TYR A 134 -20.97 -11.43 -4.41
C TYR A 134 -21.84 -11.12 -3.19
N HIS A 135 -21.54 -11.76 -2.07
CA HIS A 135 -22.24 -11.57 -0.81
C HIS A 135 -21.51 -10.55 0.07
N PHE A 136 -22.26 -9.80 0.88
CA PHE A 136 -21.71 -8.77 1.77
C PHE A 136 -22.04 -9.05 3.23
N PHE A 137 -21.16 -8.62 4.12
CA PHE A 137 -21.25 -8.86 5.55
C PHE A 137 -20.83 -7.60 6.31
N LEU A 138 -21.63 -7.19 7.30
CA LEU A 138 -21.38 -5.98 8.08
C LEU A 138 -21.30 -6.31 9.56
N GLY A 139 -20.29 -5.78 10.24
CA GLY A 139 -20.14 -5.93 11.69
C GLY A 139 -18.93 -5.18 12.23
N THR A 140 -18.42 -5.62 13.38
CA THR A 140 -17.30 -4.97 14.08
C THR A 140 -15.99 -5.75 13.99
N ASP A 141 -16.03 -6.99 13.49
CA ASP A 141 -14.88 -7.81 13.14
C ASP A 141 -15.27 -8.84 12.07
N VAL A 142 -14.28 -9.54 11.51
CA VAL A 142 -14.51 -10.48 10.40
C VAL A 142 -15.46 -11.64 10.72
N ARG A 143 -15.62 -12.01 12.00
CA ARG A 143 -16.47 -13.13 12.45
C ARG A 143 -17.84 -12.68 12.91
N SER A 144 -17.93 -11.57 13.62
CA SER A 144 -19.21 -11.01 14.07
C SER A 144 -20.00 -10.38 12.92
N ALA A 145 -19.35 -10.07 11.79
CA ALA A 145 -20.01 -9.53 10.61
C ALA A 145 -21.11 -10.46 10.05
N GLY A 146 -22.36 -10.00 10.19
CA GLY A 146 -23.55 -10.69 9.73
C GLY A 146 -23.82 -10.46 8.25
N ALA A 147 -24.43 -11.46 7.59
CA ALA A 147 -24.78 -11.38 6.17
C ALA A 147 -25.82 -10.28 5.91
N LEU A 148 -25.62 -9.54 4.82
CA LEU A 148 -26.60 -8.57 4.34
C LEU A 148 -27.65 -9.25 3.47
N ASP A 149 -28.88 -8.73 3.51
CA ASP A 149 -29.96 -9.09 2.58
C ASP A 149 -29.77 -8.35 1.24
N PHE A 150 -28.58 -8.49 0.66
CA PHE A 150 -28.16 -7.87 -0.59
C PHE A 150 -27.05 -8.71 -1.23
N VAL A 151 -27.23 -9.03 -2.51
CA VAL A 151 -26.28 -9.80 -3.32
C VAL A 151 -26.04 -9.05 -4.62
N HIS A 152 -24.77 -8.90 -4.99
CA HIS A 152 -24.40 -8.38 -6.31
C HIS A 152 -24.05 -9.55 -7.23
N THR A 153 -24.93 -9.85 -8.19
CA THR A 153 -24.73 -10.97 -9.13
C THR A 153 -24.18 -10.46 -10.46
N LEU A 154 -23.01 -10.98 -10.84
CA LEU A 154 -22.46 -10.79 -12.19
C LEU A 154 -22.82 -11.98 -13.08
N LYS A 155 -23.45 -11.71 -14.23
CA LYS A 155 -23.87 -12.77 -15.17
C LYS A 155 -22.74 -13.33 -16.03
N ALA A 156 -21.65 -12.58 -16.15
CA ALA A 156 -20.48 -12.94 -16.96
C ALA A 156 -19.22 -12.35 -16.34
N ASP A 157 -18.08 -12.99 -16.62
CA ASP A 157 -16.77 -12.49 -16.20
C ASP A 157 -16.55 -11.08 -16.77
N ARG A 158 -16.04 -10.17 -15.95
CA ARG A 158 -15.72 -8.80 -16.33
C ARG A 158 -14.22 -8.55 -16.12
N VAL A 159 -13.53 -8.18 -17.19
CA VAL A 159 -12.16 -7.66 -17.09
C VAL A 159 -12.24 -6.22 -16.56
N VAL A 160 -11.66 -6.00 -15.39
CA VAL A 160 -11.55 -4.68 -14.77
C VAL A 160 -10.37 -3.92 -15.34
N GLU A 161 -9.23 -4.60 -15.48
CA GLU A 161 -8.00 -3.99 -16.00
C GLU A 161 -7.12 -5.07 -16.65
N GLN A 162 -6.67 -4.82 -17.89
CA GLN A 162 -5.72 -5.68 -18.58
C GLN A 162 -4.30 -5.15 -18.34
N LEU A 163 -3.41 -6.03 -17.87
CA LEU A 163 -2.02 -5.76 -17.59
C LEU A 163 -1.11 -6.70 -18.40
N THR A 164 0.17 -6.73 -18.03
CA THR A 164 1.19 -7.64 -18.56
C THR A 164 1.88 -8.37 -17.42
N ALA A 165 2.29 -9.61 -17.64
CA ALA A 165 3.06 -10.37 -16.65
C ALA A 165 4.37 -9.65 -16.28
N ARG A 166 4.52 -9.31 -14.99
CA ARG A 166 5.71 -8.70 -14.40
C ARG A 166 5.96 -9.37 -13.05
N MET A 167 7.23 -9.43 -12.63
CA MET A 167 7.65 -10.04 -11.36
C MET A 167 7.11 -11.47 -11.15
N THR A 168 6.94 -12.24 -12.22
CA THR A 168 6.43 -13.61 -12.15
C THR A 168 7.45 -14.50 -11.44
N PRO A 169 7.04 -15.28 -10.41
CA PRO A 169 7.97 -16.16 -9.71
C PRO A 169 8.43 -17.27 -10.64
N THR A 170 9.73 -17.57 -10.62
CA THR A 170 10.33 -18.63 -11.43
C THR A 170 10.68 -19.88 -10.61
N GLN A 171 10.67 -19.77 -9.28
CA GLN A 171 11.09 -20.84 -8.37
C GLN A 171 10.02 -21.26 -7.34
N LEU A 172 8.85 -20.60 -7.32
CA LEU A 172 7.76 -20.97 -6.41
C LEU A 172 7.04 -22.19 -6.99
N LYS A 173 7.17 -23.35 -6.35
CA LYS A 173 6.72 -24.64 -6.92
C LYS A 173 5.21 -24.82 -6.95
N GLN A 174 4.53 -24.32 -5.92
CA GLN A 174 3.11 -24.52 -5.71
C GLN A 174 2.53 -23.37 -4.87
N ARG A 175 1.21 -23.25 -4.88
CA ARG A 175 0.46 -22.34 -4.00
C ARG A 175 -0.80 -22.97 -3.45
N MET A 176 -1.25 -22.48 -2.31
CA MET A 176 -2.45 -22.90 -1.62
C MET A 176 -3.72 -22.50 -2.38
N LEU A 177 -4.75 -23.33 -2.27
CA LEU A 177 -6.11 -23.09 -2.75
C LEU A 177 -7.08 -22.90 -1.57
N ALA A 178 -8.30 -22.43 -1.86
CA ALA A 178 -9.29 -22.09 -0.83
C ALA A 178 -9.73 -23.29 0.04
N ASP A 179 -9.58 -24.51 -0.45
CA ASP A 179 -9.89 -25.74 0.29
C ASP A 179 -8.69 -26.25 1.13
N GLY A 180 -7.55 -25.56 1.09
CA GLY A 180 -6.31 -25.93 1.76
C GLY A 180 -5.43 -26.90 0.97
N SER A 181 -5.84 -27.32 -0.23
CA SER A 181 -4.98 -28.05 -1.16
C SER A 181 -4.00 -27.10 -1.86
N TYR A 182 -3.13 -27.65 -2.71
CA TYR A 182 -2.12 -26.87 -3.44
C TYR A 182 -2.19 -27.14 -4.95
N GLU A 183 -1.99 -26.09 -5.75
CA GLU A 183 -1.78 -26.21 -7.20
C GLU A 183 -0.31 -25.96 -7.58
N PRO A 184 0.26 -26.74 -8.52
CA PRO A 184 1.60 -26.50 -9.02
C PRO A 184 1.67 -25.23 -9.88
N LEU A 185 2.80 -24.53 -9.83
CA LEU A 185 3.06 -23.31 -10.60
C LEU A 185 4.14 -23.52 -11.67
N PRO A 186 4.09 -22.79 -12.79
CA PRO A 186 5.14 -22.81 -13.80
C PRO A 186 6.50 -22.43 -13.20
N GLN A 187 7.52 -23.24 -13.48
CA GLN A 187 8.91 -22.94 -13.10
C GLN A 187 9.67 -22.33 -14.27
N GLY A 188 10.72 -21.58 -13.98
CA GLY A 188 11.57 -20.96 -14.99
C GLY A 188 12.98 -20.69 -14.48
N THR A 189 13.80 -20.08 -15.32
CA THR A 189 15.16 -19.67 -14.93
C THR A 189 15.08 -18.45 -14.00
N PRO A 190 15.67 -18.50 -12.79
CA PRO A 190 15.72 -17.34 -11.91
C PRO A 190 16.58 -16.23 -12.52
N ASN A 191 16.14 -14.99 -12.35
CA ASN A 191 17.00 -13.84 -12.57
C ASN A 191 17.94 -13.71 -11.37
N ASP A 192 19.22 -13.42 -11.62
CA ASP A 192 20.12 -13.01 -10.55
C ASP A 192 19.74 -11.58 -10.13
N PRO A 193 19.24 -11.36 -8.90
CA PRO A 193 18.87 -10.03 -8.44
C PRO A 193 20.08 -9.10 -8.29
N ASN A 194 21.30 -9.66 -8.29
CA ASN A 194 22.56 -8.92 -8.23
C ASN A 194 23.26 -8.86 -9.60
N ALA A 195 22.60 -9.27 -10.70
CA ALA A 195 23.16 -9.10 -12.02
C ALA A 195 23.37 -7.61 -12.28
N ASP A 196 24.63 -7.22 -12.43
CA ASP A 196 25.04 -5.85 -12.75
C ASP A 196 25.96 -5.90 -13.97
N VAL A 197 25.88 -4.87 -14.81
CA VAL A 197 26.80 -4.64 -15.92
C VAL A 197 28.15 -4.15 -15.40
N LEU A 198 28.16 -3.52 -14.22
CA LEU A 198 29.36 -3.06 -13.54
C LEU A 198 30.03 -4.19 -12.77
N GLU A 199 31.35 -4.26 -12.88
CA GLU A 199 32.15 -5.16 -12.05
C GLU A 199 31.96 -4.76 -10.59
N ARG A 200 31.44 -5.69 -9.79
CA ARG A 200 31.21 -5.45 -8.37
C ARG A 200 32.55 -5.22 -7.69
N ILE A 201 32.68 -4.11 -6.98
CA ILE A 201 33.85 -3.86 -6.13
C ILE A 201 33.90 -5.04 -5.13
N PRO A 202 35.02 -5.78 -5.04
CA PRO A 202 35.14 -6.89 -4.11
C PRO A 202 34.74 -6.43 -2.72
N ASP A 203 33.97 -7.24 -1.98
CA ASP A 203 33.53 -6.94 -0.62
C ASP A 203 34.73 -6.51 0.22
N ARG A 204 34.93 -5.19 0.32
CA ARG A 204 35.69 -4.56 1.37
C ARG A 204 34.63 -4.18 2.39
N ASP A 205 34.86 -4.50 3.65
CA ASP A 205 34.01 -4.16 4.80
C ASP A 205 33.87 -2.64 5.04
N VAL A 206 33.63 -1.86 4.00
CA VAL A 206 33.66 -0.41 4.04
C VAL A 206 32.37 0.08 3.40
N ALA A 207 31.33 0.17 4.22
CA ALA A 207 30.27 1.14 3.97
C ALA A 207 30.92 2.53 3.99
N ALA A 208 31.34 3.02 2.82
CA ALA A 208 31.92 4.34 2.68
C ALA A 208 30.80 5.37 2.56
N GLU A 209 30.85 6.42 3.37
CA GLU A 209 29.98 7.57 3.18
C GLU A 209 30.32 8.24 1.82
N PRO A 210 29.32 8.66 1.03
CA PRO A 210 29.56 9.38 -0.21
C PRO A 210 30.35 10.66 0.09
N ASN A 211 31.36 10.94 -0.72
CA ASN A 211 32.14 12.16 -0.58
C ASN A 211 31.24 13.39 -0.82
N VAL A 212 31.48 14.48 -0.11
CA VAL A 212 30.81 15.76 -0.39
C VAL A 212 31.53 16.39 -1.59
N ARG A 213 30.79 16.66 -2.67
CA ARG A 213 31.35 17.37 -3.83
C ARG A 213 31.75 18.78 -3.42
N ALA A 214 33.06 19.01 -3.28
CA ALA A 214 33.60 20.34 -3.00
C ALA A 214 33.27 21.28 -4.17
N GLN A 215 32.84 22.49 -3.85
CA GLN A 215 32.65 23.55 -4.84
C GLN A 215 33.72 24.61 -4.67
N ALA A 216 34.31 25.00 -5.80
CA ALA A 216 35.25 26.11 -5.81
C ALA A 216 34.55 27.40 -5.35
N HIS A 217 35.29 28.25 -4.63
CA HIS A 217 34.81 29.57 -4.27
C HIS A 217 34.40 30.34 -5.53
N ARG A 218 33.23 30.98 -5.46
CA ARG A 218 32.71 31.80 -6.54
C ARG A 218 32.29 33.16 -6.01
N ILE A 219 32.50 34.17 -6.84
CA ILE A 219 32.01 35.52 -6.61
C ILE A 219 30.50 35.52 -6.88
N LEU A 220 29.69 35.80 -5.86
CA LEU A 220 28.22 35.80 -5.93
C LEU A 220 27.64 36.75 -6.99
N THR A 221 28.40 37.78 -7.37
CA THR A 221 28.00 38.77 -8.38
C THR A 221 28.33 38.39 -9.82
N HIS A 222 29.09 37.31 -10.04
CA HIS A 222 29.34 36.82 -11.41
C HIS A 222 28.11 36.07 -11.93
N GLU A 223 27.73 36.29 -13.19
CA GLU A 223 26.62 35.58 -13.83
C GLU A 223 26.87 34.07 -13.88
N ASN A 224 25.83 33.28 -13.61
CA ASN A 224 25.89 31.82 -13.75
C ASN A 224 25.49 31.47 -15.18
N PRO A 225 26.40 30.96 -16.02
CA PRO A 225 26.06 30.62 -17.39
C PRO A 225 25.14 29.39 -17.49
N ARG A 226 24.95 28.66 -16.38
CA ARG A 226 24.12 27.44 -16.31
C ARG A 226 22.66 27.79 -16.06
N ARG A 227 21.75 27.06 -16.72
CA ARG A 227 20.31 27.17 -16.48
C ARG A 227 19.99 26.61 -15.10
N GLN A 228 19.15 27.32 -14.35
CA GLN A 228 18.82 27.02 -12.97
C GLN A 228 17.52 26.23 -12.87
N LEU A 229 17.40 25.32 -11.89
CA LEU A 229 16.19 24.53 -11.68
C LEU A 229 14.94 25.40 -11.45
N ILE A 230 15.10 26.60 -10.88
CA ILE A 230 13.99 27.54 -10.68
C ILE A 230 13.36 28.01 -11.99
N GLU A 231 14.10 28.02 -13.10
CA GLU A 231 13.60 28.37 -14.43
C GLU A 231 12.62 27.30 -14.95
N VAL A 232 12.86 26.02 -14.62
CA VAL A 232 11.89 24.94 -14.87
C VAL A 232 10.61 25.17 -14.07
N ALA A 233 10.74 25.49 -12.78
CA ALA A 233 9.58 25.73 -11.91
C ALA A 233 8.74 26.95 -12.34
N ARG A 234 9.35 27.94 -13.00
CA ARG A 234 8.67 29.10 -13.58
C ARG A 234 8.06 28.83 -14.96
N GLY A 235 8.47 27.75 -15.62
CA GLY A 235 8.08 27.42 -16.99
C GLY A 235 8.90 28.15 -18.07
N ASP A 236 10.04 28.73 -17.71
CA ASP A 236 10.94 29.42 -18.64
C ASP A 236 11.72 28.43 -19.52
N ILE A 237 11.90 27.19 -19.03
CA ILE A 237 12.42 26.03 -19.74
C ILE A 237 11.70 24.77 -19.31
N THR A 238 11.81 23.72 -20.12
CA THR A 238 11.37 22.36 -19.80
C THR A 238 12.37 21.64 -18.89
N LEU A 239 11.92 20.58 -18.22
CA LEU A 239 12.82 19.69 -17.46
C LEU A 239 13.85 19.02 -18.38
N ASP A 240 13.46 18.62 -19.59
CA ASP A 240 14.36 17.98 -20.55
C ASP A 240 15.49 18.94 -20.97
N GLU A 241 15.17 20.21 -21.23
CA GLU A 241 16.19 21.24 -21.53
C GLU A 241 17.14 21.47 -20.35
N PHE A 242 16.62 21.44 -19.11
CA PHE A 242 17.46 21.54 -17.92
C PHE A 242 18.38 20.32 -17.76
N ILE A 243 17.86 19.10 -17.97
CA ILE A 243 18.63 17.86 -17.83
C ILE A 243 19.68 17.73 -18.94
N ALA A 244 19.37 18.14 -20.17
CA ALA A 244 20.28 18.08 -21.30
C ALA A 244 21.58 18.88 -21.13
N GLN A 245 21.61 19.84 -20.20
CA GLN A 245 22.81 20.61 -19.89
C GLN A 245 23.79 19.87 -18.96
N LEU A 246 23.31 18.84 -18.24
CA LEU A 246 24.10 18.15 -17.23
C LEU A 246 25.07 17.17 -17.89
N SER A 247 26.33 17.20 -17.48
CA SER A 247 27.31 16.18 -17.88
C SER A 247 26.98 14.81 -17.26
N ASP A 248 27.57 13.74 -17.80
CA ASP A 248 27.45 12.40 -17.20
C ASP A 248 27.89 12.39 -15.72
N GLU A 249 28.90 13.17 -15.36
CA GLU A 249 29.33 13.32 -13.97
C GLU A 249 28.25 14.03 -13.12
N ASP A 250 27.64 15.09 -13.64
CA ASP A 250 26.57 15.82 -12.96
C ASP A 250 25.33 14.93 -12.75
N LEU A 251 25.00 14.09 -13.73
CA LEU A 251 23.93 13.09 -13.64
C LEU A 251 24.25 12.01 -12.61
N ALA A 252 25.49 11.49 -12.60
CA ALA A 252 25.93 10.53 -11.60
C ALA A 252 25.84 11.10 -10.17
N TRP A 253 26.20 12.38 -10.00
CA TRP A 253 26.06 13.09 -8.72
C TRP A 253 24.59 13.26 -8.31
N LEU A 254 23.71 13.65 -9.25
CA LEU A 254 22.29 13.83 -9.00
C LEU A 254 21.61 12.55 -8.52
N LEU A 255 22.02 11.39 -9.05
CA LEU A 255 21.49 10.06 -8.71
C LEU A 255 22.03 9.53 -7.38
N SER A 256 23.14 10.07 -6.88
CA SER A 256 23.80 9.60 -5.67
C SER A 256 23.20 10.22 -4.41
N GLY A 257 23.06 9.41 -3.35
CA GLY A 257 22.71 9.92 -2.03
C GLY A 257 23.72 10.98 -1.57
N GLN A 258 23.21 12.11 -1.08
CA GLN A 258 24.01 13.25 -0.65
C GLN A 258 24.07 13.33 0.88
N PRO A 259 25.22 13.66 1.47
CA PRO A 259 25.28 13.97 2.89
C PRO A 259 24.27 15.07 3.24
N ASN A 260 23.49 14.82 4.28
CA ASN A 260 22.57 15.81 4.81
C ASN A 260 23.34 16.99 5.41
N VAL A 261 22.74 18.18 5.36
CA VAL A 261 23.19 19.33 6.14
C VAL A 261 22.20 19.54 7.30
N GLY A 262 22.66 19.65 8.54
CA GLY A 262 21.76 19.79 9.71
C GLY A 262 21.24 18.46 10.27
N VAL A 263 20.07 18.49 10.95
CA VAL A 263 19.53 17.46 11.89
C VAL A 263 19.10 16.11 11.30
N ALA A 264 19.22 15.95 9.99
CA ALA A 264 18.69 14.81 9.27
C ALA A 264 19.68 13.62 9.32
N ASN A 265 19.17 12.41 9.55
CA ASN A 265 20.00 11.28 10.01
C ASN A 265 20.27 10.19 8.94
N THR A 266 19.66 10.31 7.76
CA THR A 266 19.86 9.47 6.57
C THR A 266 20.60 10.26 5.46
N PHE A 267 20.58 9.84 4.19
CA PHE A 267 21.14 10.60 3.07
C PHE A 267 20.05 11.40 2.35
N GLY A 268 20.35 12.65 2.00
CA GLY A 268 19.51 13.48 1.15
C GLY A 268 19.70 13.17 -0.34
N TYR A 269 19.10 13.99 -1.20
CA TYR A 269 19.29 13.94 -2.65
C TYR A 269 19.36 15.37 -3.23
N GLY A 270 19.97 15.51 -4.41
CA GLY A 270 20.19 16.80 -5.05
C GLY A 270 21.54 17.43 -4.69
N ASN A 271 21.53 18.58 -4.02
CA ASN A 271 22.74 19.31 -3.60
C ASN A 271 23.67 19.75 -4.76
N MET A 272 23.10 20.33 -5.82
CA MET A 272 23.87 20.87 -6.95
C MET A 272 23.62 22.37 -7.12
N PRO A 273 24.15 23.22 -6.21
CA PRO A 273 23.84 24.66 -6.22
C PRO A 273 24.34 25.40 -7.46
N LEU A 274 25.29 24.85 -8.24
CA LEU A 274 25.68 25.42 -9.54
C LEU A 274 24.53 25.42 -10.56
N PHE A 275 23.55 24.52 -10.39
CA PHE A 275 22.35 24.41 -11.21
C PHE A 275 21.08 24.82 -10.43
N GLY A 276 21.23 25.40 -9.23
CA GLY A 276 20.10 25.77 -8.38
C GLY A 276 19.29 24.57 -7.85
N VAL A 277 19.86 23.36 -7.87
CA VAL A 277 19.22 22.16 -7.33
C VAL A 277 19.44 22.13 -5.81
N PRO A 278 18.37 22.20 -4.99
CA PRO A 278 18.50 22.21 -3.54
C PRO A 278 18.97 20.85 -3.01
N ASN A 279 19.45 20.82 -1.76
CA ASN A 279 19.61 19.59 -1.00
C ASN A 279 18.26 19.25 -0.32
N ALA A 280 17.64 18.15 -0.74
CA ALA A 280 16.43 17.64 -0.12
C ALA A 280 16.81 16.62 0.96
N MET A 281 16.57 16.98 2.22
CA MET A 281 16.93 16.14 3.35
C MET A 281 15.91 15.04 3.58
N THR A 282 16.41 13.86 3.94
CA THR A 282 15.58 12.75 4.42
C THR A 282 15.92 12.44 5.87
N ALA A 283 14.94 11.99 6.65
CA ALA A 283 15.15 11.52 8.01
C ALA A 283 14.20 10.36 8.30
N ASP A 284 14.62 9.44 9.17
CA ASP A 284 13.81 8.28 9.50
C ASP A 284 12.57 8.68 10.31
N GLY A 285 11.50 7.89 10.12
CA GLY A 285 10.59 7.55 11.19
C GLY A 285 9.11 7.74 10.87
N PRO A 286 8.38 6.63 10.62
CA PRO A 286 6.91 6.66 10.58
C PRO A 286 6.28 7.16 11.89
N ALA A 287 6.97 6.97 13.02
CA ALA A 287 6.50 7.33 14.36
C ALA A 287 7.03 8.69 14.86
N GLY A 288 7.69 9.47 14.00
CA GLY A 288 8.28 10.76 14.35
C GLY A 288 9.71 10.90 13.86
N LEU A 289 10.18 12.15 13.80
CA LEU A 289 11.51 12.49 13.29
C LEU A 289 12.61 11.88 14.16
N ARG A 290 13.46 11.04 13.57
CA ARG A 290 14.67 10.53 14.23
C ARG A 290 15.83 11.51 14.08
N ILE A 291 16.17 12.19 15.16
CA ILE A 291 17.36 13.05 15.24
C ILE A 291 18.50 12.29 15.92
N LYS A 292 19.68 12.27 15.28
CA LYS A 292 20.89 11.65 15.84
C LYS A 292 21.45 12.53 16.99
N PRO A 293 21.88 11.93 18.13
CA PRO A 293 22.41 12.69 19.28
C PRO A 293 23.57 13.63 18.93
N GLU A 294 24.37 13.24 17.94
CA GLU A 294 25.56 13.98 17.49
C GLU A 294 25.20 15.27 16.76
N VAL A 295 23.95 15.40 16.29
CA VAL A 295 23.45 16.57 15.55
C VAL A 295 22.71 17.54 16.46
N GLY A 296 23.13 17.59 17.74
CA GLY A 296 22.47 18.29 18.82
C GLY A 296 21.95 19.67 18.43
N VAL A 297 20.72 19.98 18.86
CA VAL A 297 20.21 21.36 18.82
C VAL A 297 20.93 22.10 19.94
N VAL A 298 21.93 22.91 19.60
CA VAL A 298 22.54 23.84 20.56
C VAL A 298 21.52 24.95 20.81
N THR A 299 20.65 24.76 21.78
CA THR A 299 19.78 25.83 22.26
C THR A 299 20.64 26.84 23.01
N THR A 300 20.73 28.07 22.53
CA THR A 300 21.31 29.18 23.29
C THR A 300 20.33 29.56 24.39
N ALA A 301 20.50 28.96 25.57
CA ALA A 301 19.93 29.44 26.83
C ALA A 301 21.07 29.97 27.70
#